data_AF-A0A7D8ZJ75-F1
#
_entry.id   AF-A0A7D8ZJ75-F1
#
_cell.length_a   1.000
_cell.length_b   1.000
_cell.length_c   1.000
_cell.angle_alpha   90.00
_cell.angle_beta   90.00
_cell.angle_gamma   90.00
#
_symmetry.space_group_name_H-M   'P 1'
#
loop_
_entity.id
_entity.type
_entity.pdbx_description
1 polymer ?
#
loop_
_entity_poly.entity_id
_entity_poly.type
_entity_poly.pdbx_seq_one_letter_code
_entity_poly.pdbx_strand_id
1 'polypeptide(L)'
;MARSNPLLPPLTGRPSAFIANSPLEEAHLFHKHPTIQIASRVTLQSAGVGLLVSAVQNALDKHDRGAMGVVTRTGGTIGFFAAMGFAYSFTQSFVSNTRETDDALNGAAGGCAAGFIAGVRARSLPIAVGACAGMATLIGTFEAAGNVSAASLRSSSGKLTHPGPHRY
;
A
#
# COMPACT_ATOMS: atom_id res chain seq x y z
N MET A 1 12.72 -44.45 -2.23
CA MET A 1 13.42 -44.11 -0.96
C MET A 1 14.35 -42.94 -1.23
N ALA A 2 13.90 -41.71 -0.96
CA ALA A 2 14.72 -40.50 -1.06
C ALA A 2 15.07 -40.05 0.37
N ARG A 3 16.37 -39.88 0.62
CA ARG A 3 16.98 -39.56 1.92
C ARG A 3 16.71 -38.10 2.27
N SER A 4 16.10 -37.85 3.42
CA SER A 4 15.95 -36.52 4.01
C SER A 4 17.27 -36.09 4.68
N ASN A 5 17.97 -35.12 4.07
CA ASN A 5 19.09 -34.42 4.69
C ASN A 5 18.56 -33.21 5.51
N PRO A 6 18.93 -33.03 6.79
CA PRO A 6 18.25 -32.09 7.71
C PRO A 6 18.81 -30.65 7.76
N LEU A 7 19.53 -30.17 6.73
CA LEU A 7 20.27 -28.89 6.82
C LEU A 7 20.02 -27.87 5.70
N LEU A 8 18.86 -27.93 5.04
CA LEU A 8 18.41 -26.86 4.15
C LEU A 8 16.99 -26.45 4.56
N PRO A 9 16.74 -25.19 4.97
CA PRO A 9 15.38 -24.70 5.01
C PRO A 9 14.80 -24.77 3.59
N PRO A 10 13.57 -25.25 3.40
CA PRO A 10 12.94 -25.19 2.10
C PRO A 10 12.88 -23.72 1.70
N LEU A 11 13.50 -23.38 0.57
CA LEU A 11 13.28 -22.12 -0.13
C LEU A 11 11.84 -22.15 -0.68
N THR A 12 10.86 -22.04 0.22
CA THR A 12 9.49 -21.68 -0.09
C THR A 12 9.51 -20.17 -0.37
N GLY A 13 10.15 -19.81 -1.48
CA GLY A 13 10.11 -18.47 -2.04
C GLY A 13 8.69 -18.19 -2.50
N ARG A 14 7.86 -17.72 -1.57
CA ARG A 14 6.59 -17.07 -1.86
C ARG A 14 6.83 -15.56 -1.75
N PRO A 15 7.27 -14.88 -2.82
CA PRO A 15 7.27 -13.43 -2.85
C PRO A 15 5.81 -12.99 -2.97
N SER A 16 5.08 -12.96 -1.86
CA SER A 16 3.70 -12.46 -1.83
C SER A 16 3.40 -11.61 -0.60
N ALA A 17 4.40 -11.28 0.21
CA ALA A 17 4.24 -10.33 1.32
C ALA A 17 4.19 -8.86 0.86
N PHE A 18 4.35 -8.57 -0.44
CA PHE A 18 4.27 -7.21 -0.96
C PHE A 18 2.86 -6.81 -1.45
N ILE A 19 1.93 -7.76 -1.62
CA ILE A 19 0.53 -7.49 -1.99
C ILE A 19 -0.37 -8.54 -1.31
N ALA A 20 -0.42 -8.53 0.02
CA ALA A 20 -1.38 -9.34 0.77
C ALA A 20 -1.96 -8.52 1.92
N ASN A 21 -2.76 -7.52 1.57
CA ASN A 21 -3.88 -7.05 2.37
C ASN A 21 -5.06 -6.85 1.43
N SER A 22 -5.57 -7.96 0.90
CA SER A 22 -6.94 -8.01 0.39
C SER A 22 -7.69 -9.03 1.24
N PRO A 23 -8.22 -8.67 2.42
CA PRO A 23 -9.46 -9.31 2.85
C PRO A 23 -10.49 -8.89 1.81
N LEU A 24 -10.84 -9.86 0.97
CA LEU A 24 -11.99 -9.80 0.08
C LEU A 24 -13.18 -9.29 0.90
N GLU A 25 -13.58 -8.05 0.63
CA GLU A 25 -14.98 -7.64 0.51
C GLU A 25 -15.97 -8.56 1.25
N GLU A 26 -16.02 -8.40 2.58
CA GLU A 26 -17.05 -9.04 3.40
C GLU A 26 -18.31 -8.19 3.24
N ALA A 27 -19.30 -8.80 2.59
CA ALA A 27 -20.57 -8.18 2.23
C ALA A 27 -21.27 -7.50 3.42
N HIS A 28 -21.47 -6.17 3.28
CA HIS A 28 -22.62 -5.40 3.77
C HIS A 28 -23.04 -5.53 5.25
N LEU A 29 -22.09 -5.44 6.18
CA LEU A 29 -22.30 -4.71 7.44
C LEU A 29 -21.10 -3.79 7.65
N PHE A 30 -21.34 -2.49 7.74
CA PHE A 30 -20.25 -1.52 7.93
C PHE A 30 -19.61 -1.73 9.30
N HIS A 31 -18.48 -2.44 9.32
CA HIS A 31 -17.69 -2.66 10.52
C HIS A 31 -16.69 -1.52 10.66
N LYS A 32 -16.87 -0.68 11.68
CA LYS A 32 -15.97 0.42 12.01
C LYS A 32 -14.51 -0.02 11.92
N HIS A 33 -13.78 0.58 10.97
CA HIS A 33 -12.37 0.30 10.79
C HIS A 33 -11.58 0.78 12.00
N PRO A 34 -10.72 -0.07 12.61
CA PRO A 34 -9.81 0.36 13.65
C PRO A 34 -8.69 1.20 13.00
N THR A 35 -8.96 2.50 12.83
CA THR A 35 -8.12 3.46 12.10
C THR A 35 -6.66 3.43 12.54
N ILE A 36 -6.40 3.35 13.85
CA ILE A 36 -5.05 3.31 14.42
C ILE A 36 -4.34 1.98 14.15
N GLN A 37 -5.04 0.85 14.19
CA GLN A 37 -4.45 -0.47 13.91
C GLN A 37 -4.06 -0.60 12.44
N ILE A 38 -4.91 -0.11 11.53
CA ILE A 38 -4.62 -0.10 10.09
C ILE A 38 -3.48 0.88 9.79
N ALA A 39 -3.60 2.11 10.28
CA ALA A 39 -2.59 3.14 10.06
C ALA A 39 -1.23 2.70 10.61
N SER A 40 -1.14 2.13 11.80
CA SER A 40 0.14 1.66 12.35
C SER A 40 0.79 0.57 11.50
N ARG A 41 0.04 -0.43 11.02
CA ARG A 41 0.57 -1.48 10.13
C ARG A 41 1.10 -0.90 8.82
N VAL A 42 0.35 -0.02 8.18
CA VAL A 42 0.76 0.61 6.91
C VAL A 42 1.92 1.58 7.12
N THR A 43 1.94 2.28 8.25
CA THR A 43 3.06 3.14 8.65
C THR A 43 4.33 2.32 8.84
N LEU A 44 4.25 1.14 9.48
CA LEU A 44 5.40 0.25 9.65
C LEU A 44 5.91 -0.29 8.30
N GLN A 45 4.99 -0.70 7.42
CA GLN A 45 5.36 -1.16 6.07
C GLN A 45 6.03 -0.04 5.25
N SER A 46 5.45 1.16 5.25
CA SER A 46 6.01 2.33 4.55
C SER A 46 7.32 2.83 5.18
N ALA A 47 7.46 2.79 6.50
CA ALA A 47 8.72 3.06 7.19
C ALA A 47 9.80 2.06 6.78
N GLY A 48 9.46 0.77 6.63
CA GLY A 48 10.36 -0.25 6.11
C GLY A 48 10.87 0.08 4.70
N VAL A 49 9.96 0.49 3.80
CA VAL A 49 10.35 0.96 2.45
C VAL A 49 11.23 2.20 2.53
N GLY A 50 10.89 3.17 3.39
CA GLY A 50 11.67 4.37 3.61
C GLY A 50 13.07 4.09 4.15
N LEU A 51 13.21 3.06 5.00
CA LEU A 51 14.50 2.59 5.50
C LEU A 51 15.36 2.08 4.35
N LEU A 52 14.82 1.19 3.50
CA LEU A 52 15.55 0.66 2.35
C LEU A 52 15.99 1.78 1.40
N VAL A 53 15.07 2.67 1.04
CA VAL A 53 15.36 3.83 0.19
C VAL A 53 16.44 4.72 0.83
N SER A 54 16.36 4.94 2.14
CA SER A 54 17.36 5.73 2.85
C SER A 54 18.71 5.04 2.93
N ALA A 55 18.76 3.72 3.08
CA ALA A 55 20.01 2.95 3.08
C ALA A 55 20.71 3.04 1.72
N VAL A 56 19.95 2.93 0.63
CA VAL A 56 20.47 3.10 -0.74
C VAL A 56 21.00 4.51 -0.96
N GLN A 57 20.23 5.54 -0.59
CA GLN A 57 20.66 6.93 -0.72
C GLN A 57 21.88 7.23 0.17
N ASN A 58 21.96 6.63 1.35
CA ASN A 58 23.10 6.78 2.25
C ASN A 58 24.36 6.05 1.73
N ALA A 59 24.21 4.93 1.03
CA ALA A 59 25.34 4.20 0.44
C ALA A 59 25.89 4.86 -0.84
N LEU A 60 25.06 5.60 -1.58
CA LEU A 60 25.44 6.28 -2.83
C LEU A 60 25.92 7.73 -2.62
N ASP A 61 25.66 8.34 -1.46
CA ASP A 61 26.07 9.71 -1.22
C ASP A 61 27.56 9.80 -0.83
N LYS A 62 28.27 10.77 -1.41
CA LYS A 62 29.74 10.83 -1.44
C LYS A 62 30.35 11.77 -0.39
N HIS A 63 29.61 12.13 0.66
CA HIS A 63 30.05 13.15 1.62
C HIS A 63 30.08 12.63 3.06
N ASP A 64 31.29 12.54 3.62
CA ASP A 64 31.58 12.38 5.04
C ASP A 64 31.01 13.55 5.86
N ARG A 65 29.76 13.39 6.31
CA ARG A 65 29.18 14.20 7.38
C ARG A 65 28.85 13.21 8.49
N GLY A 66 29.57 13.32 9.60
CA GLY A 66 29.59 12.34 10.70
C GLY A 66 28.24 12.00 11.32
N ALA A 67 28.27 11.14 12.35
CA ALA A 67 27.14 10.42 12.98
C ALA A 67 25.81 11.19 13.18
N MET A 68 25.80 12.52 13.29
CA MET A 68 24.57 13.35 13.32
C MET A 68 23.75 13.34 12.01
N GLY A 69 24.38 13.08 10.86
CA GLY A 69 23.69 13.02 9.57
C GLY A 69 22.78 11.79 9.45
N VAL A 70 23.13 10.68 10.11
CA VAL A 70 22.33 9.44 10.09
C VAL A 70 21.05 9.60 10.92
N VAL A 71 21.05 10.38 11.99
CA VAL A 71 19.82 10.57 12.78
C VAL A 71 18.89 11.58 12.09
N THR A 72 19.43 12.67 11.56
CA THR A 72 18.60 13.74 10.97
C THR A 72 18.18 13.45 9.52
N ARG A 73 19.00 12.77 8.72
CA ARG A 73 18.70 12.45 7.31
C ARG A 73 17.96 11.14 7.14
N THR A 74 18.43 10.07 7.77
CA THR A 74 17.75 8.75 7.77
C THR A 74 16.43 8.85 8.52
N GLY A 75 16.37 9.60 9.63
CA GLY A 75 15.11 9.90 10.31
C GLY A 75 14.15 10.74 9.46
N GLY A 76 14.67 11.68 8.65
CA GLY A 76 13.86 12.52 7.77
C GLY A 76 13.24 11.77 6.58
N THR A 77 13.96 10.83 5.97
CA THR A 77 13.46 9.99 4.86
C THR A 77 12.51 8.92 5.38
N ILE A 78 12.87 8.17 6.43
CA ILE A 78 12.01 7.16 7.05
C ILE A 78 10.72 7.82 7.56
N GLY A 79 10.85 8.94 8.27
CA GLY A 79 9.71 9.71 8.77
C GLY A 79 8.82 10.25 7.65
N PHE A 80 9.39 10.64 6.52
CA PHE A 80 8.61 11.08 5.36
C PHE A 80 7.78 9.94 4.75
N PHE A 81 8.38 8.78 4.49
CA PHE A 81 7.64 7.62 3.96
C PHE A 81 6.60 7.11 4.96
N ALA A 82 6.95 7.07 6.25
CA ALA A 82 6.02 6.72 7.32
C ALA A 82 4.83 7.71 7.38
N ALA A 83 5.09 9.02 7.30
CA ALA A 83 4.05 10.04 7.31
C ALA A 83 3.12 9.93 6.08
N MET A 84 3.68 9.67 4.90
CA MET A 84 2.89 9.44 3.68
C MET A 84 1.95 8.23 3.84
N GLY A 85 2.47 7.09 4.31
CA GLY A 85 1.69 5.88 4.53
C GLY A 85 0.64 6.03 5.64
N PHE A 86 1.00 6.73 6.72
CA PHE A 86 0.08 7.06 7.81
C PHE A 86 -1.06 7.94 7.33
N ALA A 87 -0.75 9.06 6.66
CA ALA A 87 -1.75 10.02 6.21
C ALA A 87 -2.70 9.39 5.20
N TYR A 88 -2.21 8.53 4.31
CA TYR A 88 -3.03 7.76 3.39
C TYR A 88 -4.05 6.90 4.13
N SER A 89 -3.59 5.94 4.94
CA SER A 89 -4.46 4.95 5.58
C SER A 89 -5.33 5.52 6.69
N PHE A 90 -4.84 6.53 7.40
CA PHE A 90 -5.63 7.25 8.40
C PHE A 90 -6.79 7.98 7.73
N THR A 91 -6.52 8.75 6.68
CA THR A 91 -7.57 9.52 5.97
C THR A 91 -8.56 8.59 5.31
N GLN A 92 -8.10 7.53 4.64
CA GLN A 92 -8.99 6.54 4.02
C GLN A 92 -9.94 5.92 5.06
N SER A 93 -9.42 5.45 6.19
CA SER A 93 -10.23 4.82 7.24
C SER A 93 -11.13 5.82 7.98
N PHE A 94 -10.71 7.08 8.08
CA PHE A 94 -11.52 8.14 8.68
C PHE A 94 -12.71 8.52 7.79
N VAL A 95 -12.47 8.64 6.48
CA VAL A 95 -13.52 8.96 5.50
C VAL A 95 -14.49 7.78 5.35
N SER A 96 -13.99 6.54 5.31
CA SER A 96 -14.88 5.36 5.27
C SER A 96 -15.74 5.27 6.52
N ASN A 97 -15.16 5.52 7.71
CA ASN A 97 -15.92 5.54 8.98
C ASN A 97 -16.94 6.68 9.10
N THR A 98 -16.76 7.78 8.36
CA THR A 98 -17.72 8.90 8.36
C THR A 98 -18.85 8.67 7.35
N ARG A 99 -18.55 8.03 6.21
CA ARG A 99 -19.51 7.82 5.12
C ARG A 99 -20.18 6.45 5.17
N GLU A 100 -19.78 5.59 6.10
CA GLU A 100 -20.26 4.19 6.25
C GLU A 100 -20.23 3.42 4.92
N THR A 101 -19.28 3.76 4.04
CA THR A 101 -19.14 3.22 2.68
C THR A 101 -17.67 3.06 2.34
N ASP A 102 -17.35 2.06 1.53
CA ASP A 102 -16.01 1.74 1.03
C ASP A 102 -15.95 1.94 -0.49
N ASP A 103 -15.89 3.20 -0.91
CA ASP A 103 -15.79 3.59 -2.32
C ASP A 103 -14.38 4.03 -2.71
N ALA A 104 -14.08 4.03 -4.01
CA ALA A 104 -12.82 4.53 -4.57
C ALA A 104 -12.52 6.02 -4.23
N LEU A 105 -13.55 6.77 -3.84
CA LEU A 105 -13.37 8.15 -3.36
C LEU A 105 -12.61 8.20 -2.02
N ASN A 106 -12.70 7.16 -1.20
CA ASN A 106 -11.99 7.09 0.09
C ASN A 106 -10.48 6.89 -0.15
N GLY A 107 -10.12 6.03 -1.11
CA GLY A 107 -8.74 5.84 -1.56
C GLY A 107 -8.17 7.10 -2.19
N ALA A 108 -8.96 7.78 -3.05
CA ALA A 108 -8.57 9.06 -3.63
C ALA A 108 -8.34 10.17 -2.58
N ALA A 109 -9.20 10.23 -1.55
CA ALA A 109 -9.03 11.17 -0.43
C ALA A 109 -7.75 10.89 0.38
N GLY A 110 -7.46 9.61 0.68
CA GLY A 110 -6.19 9.20 1.26
C GLY A 110 -5.00 9.56 0.37
N GLY A 111 -5.13 9.37 -0.94
CA GLY A 111 -4.14 9.72 -1.95
C GLY A 111 -3.82 11.20 -2.01
N CYS A 112 -4.84 12.05 -1.95
CA CYS A 112 -4.67 13.50 -1.85
C CYS A 112 -3.94 13.89 -0.56
N ALA A 113 -4.32 13.33 0.59
CA ALA A 113 -3.68 13.62 1.87
C ALA A 113 -2.19 13.25 1.88
N ALA A 114 -1.85 12.07 1.33
CA ALA A 114 -0.47 11.67 1.13
C ALA A 114 0.25 12.62 0.14
N GLY A 115 -0.33 12.88 -1.04
CA GLY A 115 0.23 13.82 -2.02
C GLY A 115 0.48 15.22 -1.46
N PHE A 116 -0.38 15.69 -0.56
CA PHE A 116 -0.20 16.95 0.14
C PHE A 116 1.04 16.93 1.05
N ILE A 117 1.28 15.86 1.82
CA ILE A 117 2.50 15.70 2.64
C ILE A 117 3.76 15.75 1.76
N ALA A 118 3.72 15.18 0.56
CA ALA A 118 4.81 15.29 -0.40
C ALA A 118 5.09 16.75 -0.80
N GLY A 119 4.05 17.55 -1.07
CA GLY A 119 4.20 18.97 -1.37
C GLY A 119 4.58 19.85 -0.18
N VAL A 120 4.15 19.49 1.03
CA VAL A 120 4.60 20.15 2.27
C VAL A 120 6.11 20.00 2.42
N ARG A 121 6.67 18.83 2.10
CA ARG A 121 8.13 18.63 2.10
C ARG A 121 8.82 19.50 1.04
N ALA A 122 8.19 19.74 -0.10
CA ALA A 122 8.67 20.68 -1.12
C ALA A 122 8.47 22.17 -0.74
N ARG A 123 7.83 22.46 0.41
CA ARG A 123 7.54 23.82 0.91
C ARG A 123 6.82 24.70 -0.11
N SER A 124 5.93 24.11 -0.91
CA SER A 124 5.28 24.81 -2.02
C SER A 124 3.82 24.41 -2.11
N LEU A 125 2.92 25.39 -1.94
CA LEU A 125 1.48 25.22 -2.07
C LEU A 125 1.04 24.73 -3.46
N PRO A 126 1.55 25.26 -4.60
CA PRO A 126 1.16 24.73 -5.90
C PRO A 126 1.62 23.30 -6.12
N ILE A 127 2.78 22.91 -5.58
CA ILE A 127 3.25 21.51 -5.62
C ILE A 127 2.36 20.63 -4.73
N ALA A 128 1.92 21.11 -3.57
CA ALA A 128 1.02 20.36 -2.70
C ALA A 128 -0.35 20.10 -3.34
N VAL A 129 -0.93 21.11 -4.00
CA VAL A 129 -2.19 20.96 -4.73
C VAL A 129 -2.01 20.04 -5.94
N GLY A 130 -0.94 20.23 -6.72
CA GLY A 130 -0.63 19.38 -7.87
C GLY A 130 -0.36 17.93 -7.49
N ALA A 131 0.37 17.69 -6.40
CA ALA A 131 0.65 16.35 -5.90
C ALA A 131 -0.58 15.69 -5.28
N CYS A 132 -1.45 16.45 -4.59
CA CYS A 132 -2.74 15.93 -4.15
C CYS A 132 -3.59 15.48 -5.35
N ALA A 133 -3.77 16.33 -6.36
CA ALA A 133 -4.56 15.99 -7.55
C ALA A 133 -3.95 14.82 -8.34
N GLY A 134 -2.61 14.82 -8.52
CA GLY A 134 -1.89 13.75 -9.19
C GLY A 134 -2.02 12.41 -8.47
N MET A 135 -1.82 12.36 -7.15
CA MET A 135 -1.96 11.13 -6.39
C MET A 135 -3.41 10.66 -6.27
N ALA A 136 -4.37 11.59 -6.11
CA ALA A 136 -5.79 11.26 -6.08
C ALA A 136 -6.27 10.67 -7.41
N THR A 137 -5.82 11.22 -8.55
CA THR A 137 -6.15 10.67 -9.88
C THR A 137 -5.47 9.33 -10.09
N LEU A 138 -4.19 9.17 -9.74
CA LEU A 138 -3.51 7.88 -9.82
C LEU A 138 -4.27 6.81 -9.02
N ILE A 139 -4.54 7.04 -7.74
CA ILE A 139 -5.24 6.05 -6.89
C ILE A 139 -6.66 5.81 -7.37
N GLY A 140 -7.41 6.87 -7.71
CA GLY A 140 -8.76 6.74 -8.24
C GLY A 140 -8.80 5.95 -9.56
N THR A 141 -7.82 6.12 -10.43
CA THR A 141 -7.70 5.32 -11.66
C THR A 141 -7.30 3.88 -11.38
N PHE A 142 -6.43 3.62 -10.40
CA PHE A 142 -6.06 2.26 -10.00
C PHE A 142 -7.25 1.50 -9.41
N GLU A 143 -8.08 2.13 -8.59
CA GLU A 143 -9.29 1.51 -8.03
C GLU A 143 -10.35 1.29 -9.11
N ALA A 144 -10.53 2.25 -10.03
CA ALA A 144 -11.37 2.05 -11.22
C ALA A 144 -10.86 0.91 -12.11
N ALA A 145 -9.53 0.78 -12.27
CA ALA A 145 -8.90 -0.28 -13.06
C ALA A 145 -8.93 -1.65 -12.35
N GLY A 146 -8.87 -1.67 -11.02
CA GLY A 146 -9.00 -2.87 -10.21
C GLY A 146 -10.37 -3.54 -10.41
N ASN A 147 -11.42 -2.71 -10.51
CA ASN A 147 -12.77 -3.17 -10.79
C ASN A 147 -12.88 -3.82 -12.19
N VAL A 148 -12.17 -3.32 -13.20
CA VAL A 148 -12.18 -3.95 -14.55
C VAL A 148 -11.30 -5.19 -14.63
N SER A 149 -10.21 -5.26 -13.87
CA SER A 149 -9.29 -6.41 -13.84
C SER A 149 -9.91 -7.61 -13.12
N ALA A 150 -10.62 -7.38 -12.00
CA ALA A 150 -11.40 -8.39 -11.32
C ALA A 150 -12.57 -8.91 -12.18
N ALA A 151 -13.23 -8.02 -12.94
CA ALA A 151 -14.27 -8.39 -13.90
C ALA A 151 -13.72 -9.27 -15.05
N SER A 152 -12.53 -8.97 -15.55
CA SER A 152 -11.88 -9.76 -16.61
C SER A 152 -11.47 -11.16 -16.15
N LEU A 153 -11.05 -11.32 -14.89
CA LEU A 153 -10.74 -12.64 -14.30
C LEU A 153 -12.01 -13.48 -14.05
N ARG A 154 -13.12 -12.85 -13.64
CA ARG A 154 -14.42 -13.52 -13.49
C ARG A 154 -14.96 -14.05 -14.83
N SER A 155 -14.67 -13.37 -15.94
CA SER A 155 -15.03 -13.82 -17.30
C SER A 155 -14.26 -15.08 -17.75
N SER A 156 -13.00 -15.23 -17.33
CA SER A 156 -12.19 -16.41 -17.70
C SER A 156 -12.47 -17.64 -16.82
N SER A 157 -12.94 -17.46 -15.58
CA SER A 157 -13.30 -18.56 -14.68
C SER A 157 -14.65 -19.21 -15.02
N GLY A 158 -15.53 -18.52 -15.76
CA GLY A 158 -16.81 -19.07 -16.24
C GLY A 158 -16.70 -20.03 -17.43
N LYS A 159 -15.50 -20.21 -18.01
CA LYS A 159 -15.26 -21.08 -19.17
C LYS A 159 -14.58 -22.41 -18.87
N LEU A 160 -14.33 -22.74 -17.60
CA LEU A 160 -13.68 -23.99 -17.17
C LEU A 160 -14.62 -24.96 -16.43
N THR A 161 -15.90 -24.62 -16.23
CA THR A 161 -16.91 -25.58 -15.76
C THR A 161 -17.55 -26.27 -16.97
N HIS A 162 -16.84 -27.28 -17.50
CA HIS A 162 -17.47 -28.28 -18.37
C HIS A 162 -18.50 -29.11 -17.56
N PRO A 163 -19.51 -29.69 -18.25
CA PRO A 163 -20.75 -30.16 -17.66
C PRO A 163 -20.56 -31.48 -16.90
N GLY A 164 -21.38 -31.67 -15.87
CA GLY A 164 -21.52 -32.95 -15.20
C GLY A 164 -21.98 -34.06 -16.16
N PRO A 165 -21.79 -35.32 -15.77
CA PRO A 165 -22.06 -36.47 -16.63
C PRO A 165 -23.56 -36.56 -16.94
N HIS A 166 -23.89 -36.54 -18.23
CA HIS A 166 -25.22 -36.86 -18.73
C HIS A 166 -25.61 -38.28 -18.28
N ARG A 167 -26.60 -38.35 -17.39
CA ARG A 167 -27.46 -39.51 -17.18
C ARG A 167 -28.79 -39.23 -17.91
N TYR A 168 -29.15 -40.21 -18.74
CA TYR A 168 -30.34 -40.37 -19.57
C TYR A 168 -30.34 -39.62 -20.90
#